data_AF-A0A519EA73-F1
#
_entry.id   AF-A0A519EA73-F1
#
_cell.length_a   1.000
_cell.length_b   1.000
_cell.length_c   1.000
_cell.angle_alpha   90.00
_cell.angle_beta   90.00
_cell.angle_gamma   90.00
#
_symmetry.space_group_name_H-M   'P 1'
#
loop_
_entity.id
_entity.type
_entity.pdbx_description
1 polymer ?
#
loop_
_entity_poly.entity_id
_entity_poly.type
_entity_poly.pdbx_seq_one_letter_code
_entity_poly.pdbx_strand_id
1 'polypeptide(L)'
;MSMGDTGVFNIDAVPFMAFVPPSTEPEQEIPDRRQLKDTYKSTTPGRRKGQTRTILSEDQQELVSIGEEMGVRNQDYAVLLGIGLPRLSSYIYGRTASVSKEVMAKARQLLEEHKTTNGVRSNKFDKPMSEILTDWEQRLSTTENIGIANLIGVTTMTIHRWRKNENKPDATALTRYDHIVSTLEARMARINA
;
A
#
# COMPACT_ATOMS: atom_id res chain seq x y z
N MET A 1 -18.25 28.97 49.58
CA MET A 1 -19.11 27.82 49.97
C MET A 1 -19.49 27.16 48.63
N SER A 2 -18.84 26.06 48.18
CA SER A 2 -18.94 24.65 48.66
C SER A 2 -20.42 24.18 48.62
N MET A 3 -20.90 23.14 47.93
CA MET A 3 -20.40 21.85 47.38
C MET A 3 -21.34 21.46 46.18
N GLY A 4 -20.94 20.70 45.15
CA GLY A 4 -21.06 19.21 45.04
C GLY A 4 -22.52 18.75 44.78
N ASP A 5 -22.91 17.75 44.00
CA ASP A 5 -22.27 16.71 43.17
C ASP A 5 -23.43 15.92 42.47
N THR A 6 -23.09 15.16 41.41
CA THR A 6 -23.71 13.92 40.85
C THR A 6 -25.13 13.80 40.23
N GLY A 7 -25.13 13.18 39.03
CA GLY A 7 -26.10 12.15 38.58
C GLY A 7 -27.26 12.67 37.69
N VAL A 8 -27.66 12.09 36.56
CA VAL A 8 -27.48 10.75 35.96
C VAL A 8 -27.76 10.89 34.46
N PHE A 9 -26.89 10.34 33.59
CA PHE A 9 -27.19 10.19 32.17
C PHE A 9 -28.21 9.06 31.99
N ASN A 10 -29.39 9.39 31.44
CA ASN A 10 -30.45 8.43 31.15
C ASN A 10 -30.04 7.58 29.92
N ILE A 11 -29.69 6.31 30.15
CA ILE A 11 -29.31 5.31 29.13
C ILE A 11 -30.56 4.51 28.68
N ASP A 12 -31.67 5.17 28.34
CA ASP A 12 -32.89 4.46 27.93
C ASP A 12 -33.67 5.16 26.80
N ALA A 13 -32.97 5.50 25.72
CA ALA A 13 -33.60 5.89 24.46
C ALA A 13 -33.43 4.78 23.41
N VAL A 14 -34.02 3.61 23.67
CA VAL A 14 -34.37 2.65 22.61
C VAL A 14 -35.80 2.98 22.13
N PRO A 15 -36.00 3.33 20.84
CA PRO A 15 -37.34 3.59 20.33
C PRO A 15 -38.15 2.28 20.30
N PHE A 16 -39.32 2.30 20.94
CA PHE A 16 -40.31 1.24 20.92
C PHE A 16 -40.68 0.85 19.48
N MET A 17 -40.42 -0.40 19.11
CA MET A 17 -40.96 -1.02 17.89
C MET A 17 -42.47 -1.18 18.08
N ALA A 18 -43.28 -0.40 17.36
CA ALA A 18 -44.73 -0.56 17.34
C ALA A 18 -45.09 -1.87 16.60
N PHE A 19 -45.80 -2.76 17.29
CA PHE A 19 -46.41 -3.95 16.67
C PHE A 19 -47.57 -3.50 15.77
N VAL A 20 -47.44 -3.73 14.47
CA VAL A 20 -48.54 -3.59 13.51
C VAL A 20 -49.34 -4.90 13.52
N PRO A 21 -50.65 -4.89 13.85
CA PRO A 21 -51.50 -6.08 13.72
C PRO A 21 -51.69 -6.43 12.24
N PRO A 22 -51.79 -7.72 11.88
CA PRO A 22 -51.94 -8.14 10.49
C PRO A 22 -53.29 -7.67 9.94
N SER A 23 -53.25 -6.96 8.81
CA SER A 23 -54.44 -6.48 8.10
C SER A 23 -55.17 -7.65 7.44
N THR A 24 -56.48 -7.74 7.66
CA THR A 24 -57.38 -8.74 7.07
C THR A 24 -57.86 -8.27 5.70
N GLU A 25 -57.02 -8.39 4.68
CA GLU A 25 -57.41 -8.19 3.27
C GLU A 25 -56.83 -9.32 2.40
N PRO A 26 -57.57 -9.78 1.37
CA PRO A 26 -57.21 -10.98 0.62
C PRO A 26 -55.89 -10.81 -0.14
N GLU A 27 -55.00 -11.78 0.05
CA GLU A 27 -53.69 -11.88 -0.60
C GLU A 27 -53.82 -11.75 -2.12
N GLN A 28 -53.31 -10.64 -2.66
CA GLN A 28 -52.97 -10.60 -4.08
C GLN A 28 -51.74 -11.49 -4.26
N GLU A 29 -51.90 -12.61 -4.97
CA GLU A 29 -50.83 -13.54 -5.30
C GLU A 29 -49.67 -12.80 -5.98
N ILE A 30 -48.59 -12.58 -5.22
CA ILE A 30 -47.33 -12.12 -5.76
C ILE A 30 -46.74 -13.31 -6.52
N PRO A 31 -46.51 -13.22 -7.84
CA PRO A 31 -46.00 -14.36 -8.60
C PRO A 31 -44.61 -14.75 -8.08
N ASP A 32 -44.44 -16.05 -7.83
CA ASP A 32 -43.23 -16.65 -7.29
C ASP A 32 -41.99 -16.22 -8.10
N ARG A 33 -41.05 -15.57 -7.41
CA ARG A 33 -39.78 -15.03 -7.93
C ARG A 33 -38.90 -16.09 -8.62
N ARG A 34 -39.26 -17.37 -8.51
CA ARG A 34 -38.62 -18.49 -9.21
C ARG A 34 -38.89 -18.54 -10.71
N GLN A 35 -39.95 -17.91 -11.23
CA GLN A 35 -40.29 -17.99 -12.66
C GLN A 35 -39.71 -16.88 -13.55
N LEU A 36 -39.05 -15.86 -12.98
CA LEU A 36 -38.47 -14.75 -13.76
C LEU A 36 -37.07 -15.03 -14.35
N LYS A 37 -36.51 -16.22 -14.15
CA LYS A 37 -35.14 -16.55 -14.59
C LYS A 37 -35.04 -17.03 -16.04
N ASP A 38 -36.14 -17.43 -16.67
CA ASP A 38 -36.10 -18.14 -17.95
C ASP A 38 -36.35 -17.28 -19.19
N THR A 39 -36.70 -15.99 -19.04
CA THR A 39 -37.09 -15.13 -20.18
C THR A 39 -36.03 -14.14 -20.67
N TYR A 40 -34.81 -14.17 -20.10
CA TYR A 40 -33.67 -13.41 -20.64
C TYR A 40 -32.57 -14.33 -21.19
N LYS A 41 -32.92 -15.19 -22.15
CA LYS A 41 -31.93 -15.71 -23.10
C LYS A 41 -31.53 -14.59 -24.05
N SER A 42 -30.67 -13.70 -23.55
CA SER A 42 -29.92 -12.78 -24.40
C SER A 42 -28.94 -13.60 -25.25
N THR A 43 -29.05 -13.43 -26.56
CA THR A 43 -28.10 -13.82 -27.58
C THR A 43 -26.78 -13.08 -27.35
N THR A 44 -26.02 -13.49 -26.34
CA THR A 44 -24.65 -13.02 -26.16
C THR A 44 -23.74 -13.96 -26.95
N PRO A 45 -23.01 -13.48 -27.98
CA PRO A 45 -22.07 -14.33 -28.69
C PRO A 45 -21.03 -14.88 -27.71
N GLY A 46 -20.84 -16.20 -27.76
CA GLY A 46 -20.14 -16.98 -26.76
C GLY A 46 -18.79 -16.39 -26.37
N ARG A 47 -18.61 -16.18 -25.06
CA ARG A 47 -17.31 -15.98 -24.43
C ARG A 47 -16.43 -17.18 -24.79
N ARG A 48 -15.47 -16.98 -25.70
CA ARG A 48 -14.46 -17.98 -26.06
C ARG A 48 -13.71 -18.38 -24.79
N LYS A 49 -14.09 -19.51 -24.21
CA LYS A 49 -13.33 -20.22 -23.19
C LYS A 49 -12.20 -20.95 -23.90
N GLY A 50 -10.97 -20.64 -23.48
CA GLY A 50 -9.76 -21.25 -24.00
C GLY A 50 -8.68 -20.21 -24.30
N GLN A 51 -8.24 -19.46 -23.28
CA GLN A 51 -6.94 -18.80 -23.38
C GLN A 51 -5.88 -19.88 -23.20
N THR A 52 -5.46 -20.49 -24.31
CA THR A 52 -4.09 -20.97 -24.44
C THR A 52 -3.18 -19.85 -23.95
N ARG A 53 -2.20 -20.16 -23.09
CA ARG A 53 -1.17 -19.19 -22.70
C ARG A 53 -0.55 -18.66 -23.98
N THR A 54 -0.96 -17.45 -24.36
CA THR A 54 -0.45 -16.76 -25.53
C THR A 54 1.03 -16.55 -25.29
N ILE A 55 1.87 -17.06 -26.19
CA ILE A 55 3.30 -16.79 -26.17
C ILE A 55 3.43 -15.28 -26.32
N LEU A 56 3.99 -14.62 -25.31
CA LEU A 56 4.20 -13.18 -25.30
C LEU A 56 5.29 -12.82 -26.29
N SER A 57 5.12 -11.69 -26.97
CA SER A 57 6.19 -11.06 -27.74
C SER A 57 7.34 -10.64 -26.80
N GLU A 58 8.57 -10.54 -27.32
CA GLU A 58 9.73 -10.07 -26.56
C GLU A 58 9.48 -8.73 -25.86
N ASP A 59 8.89 -7.76 -26.57
CA ASP A 59 8.51 -6.46 -26.00
C ASP A 59 7.51 -6.58 -24.85
N GLN A 60 6.57 -7.53 -24.95
CA GLN A 60 5.56 -7.74 -23.90
C GLN A 60 6.20 -8.41 -22.68
N GLN A 61 7.11 -9.35 -22.90
CA GLN A 61 7.86 -9.99 -21.84
C GLN A 61 8.73 -8.98 -21.09
N GLU A 62 9.40 -8.08 -21.82
CA GLU A 62 10.19 -6.99 -21.24
C GLU A 62 9.31 -6.04 -20.41
N LEU A 63 8.14 -5.64 -20.93
CA LEU A 63 7.22 -4.77 -20.19
C LEU A 63 6.77 -5.39 -18.85
N VAL A 64 6.52 -6.71 -18.85
CA VAL A 64 6.15 -7.47 -17.65
C VAL A 64 7.33 -7.54 -16.68
N SER A 65 8.53 -7.88 -17.15
CA SER A 65 9.71 -7.97 -16.28
C SER A 65 10.05 -6.63 -15.64
N ILE A 66 9.88 -5.52 -16.36
CA ILE A 66 10.07 -4.16 -15.81
C ILE A 66 9.07 -3.90 -14.67
N GLY A 67 7.79 -4.27 -14.85
CA GLY A 67 6.77 -4.11 -13.83
C GLY A 67 7.05 -4.95 -12.58
N GLU A 68 7.52 -6.19 -12.76
CA GLU A 68 7.92 -7.09 -11.67
C GLU A 68 9.17 -6.57 -10.93
N GLU A 69 10.18 -6.09 -11.66
CA GLU A 69 11.41 -5.51 -11.09
C GLU A 69 11.12 -4.26 -10.27
N MET A 70 10.15 -3.45 -10.70
CA MET A 70 9.71 -2.27 -9.94
C MET A 70 8.82 -2.62 -8.74
N GLY A 71 8.28 -3.84 -8.66
CA GLY A 71 7.43 -4.29 -7.56
C GLY A 71 6.14 -3.47 -7.38
N VAL A 72 5.72 -2.72 -8.41
CA VAL A 72 4.54 -1.85 -8.37
C VAL A 72 3.27 -2.61 -8.71
N ARG A 73 2.13 -2.18 -8.18
CA ARG A 73 0.83 -2.78 -8.53
C ARG A 73 0.50 -2.42 -9.98
N ASN A 74 -0.16 -3.31 -10.71
CA ASN A 74 -0.56 -3.06 -12.11
C ASN A 74 -1.38 -1.77 -12.30
N GLN A 75 -2.16 -1.37 -11.29
CA GLN A 75 -2.91 -0.11 -11.33
C GLN A 75 -1.96 1.09 -11.38
N ASP A 76 -1.00 1.15 -10.46
CA ASP A 76 -0.01 2.22 -10.36
C ASP A 76 0.92 2.20 -11.58
N TYR A 77 1.31 1.00 -12.05
CA TYR A 77 2.14 0.86 -13.25
C TYR A 77 1.45 1.44 -14.49
N ALA A 78 0.15 1.20 -14.67
CA ALA A 78 -0.60 1.77 -15.78
C ALA A 78 -0.62 3.32 -15.71
N VAL A 79 -0.80 3.87 -14.51
CA VAL A 79 -0.75 5.32 -14.26
C VAL A 79 0.63 5.88 -14.60
N LEU A 80 1.72 5.25 -14.14
CA LEU A 80 3.09 5.68 -14.41
C LEU A 80 3.40 5.68 -15.92
N LEU A 81 2.94 4.66 -16.64
CA LEU A 81 3.07 4.57 -18.09
C LEU A 81 2.18 5.58 -18.85
N GLY A 82 1.21 6.20 -18.17
CA GLY A 82 0.23 7.10 -18.76
C GLY A 82 -0.77 6.37 -19.67
N ILE A 83 -1.10 5.11 -19.36
CA ILE A 83 -2.06 4.29 -20.11
C ILE A 83 -3.18 3.78 -19.20
N GLY A 84 -4.33 3.46 -19.79
CA GLY A 84 -5.41 2.82 -19.05
C GLY A 84 -5.07 1.39 -18.62
N LEU A 85 -5.50 0.97 -17.44
CA LEU A 85 -5.36 -0.40 -16.92
C LEU A 85 -5.85 -1.48 -17.91
N PRO A 86 -6.96 -1.31 -18.66
CA PRO A 86 -7.37 -2.29 -19.66
C PRO A 86 -6.34 -2.48 -20.79
N ARG A 87 -5.63 -1.41 -21.16
CA ARG A 87 -4.57 -1.44 -22.18
C ARG A 87 -3.34 -2.17 -21.66
N LEU A 88 -2.89 -1.87 -20.44
CA LEU A 88 -1.82 -2.60 -19.78
C LEU A 88 -2.14 -4.10 -19.68
N SER A 89 -3.36 -4.43 -19.24
CA SER A 89 -3.83 -5.82 -19.16
C SER A 89 -3.78 -6.52 -20.53
N SER A 90 -4.08 -5.80 -21.61
CA SER A 90 -4.01 -6.37 -22.95
C SER A 90 -2.57 -6.69 -23.39
N TYR A 91 -1.58 -5.93 -22.93
CA TYR A 91 -0.16 -6.24 -23.13
C TYR A 91 0.28 -7.45 -22.29
N ILE A 92 -0.01 -7.46 -20.98
CA ILE A 92 0.39 -8.52 -20.04
C ILE A 92 -0.16 -9.89 -20.46
N TYR A 93 -1.39 -9.94 -20.98
CA TYR A 93 -2.03 -11.18 -21.39
C TYR A 93 -1.89 -11.51 -22.88
N GLY A 94 -1.04 -10.79 -23.62
CA GLY A 94 -0.76 -11.08 -25.04
C GLY A 94 -1.99 -10.94 -25.96
N ARG A 95 -2.92 -10.02 -25.64
CA ARG A 95 -4.10 -9.74 -26.48
C ARG A 95 -3.78 -8.84 -27.68
N THR A 96 -2.55 -8.34 -27.74
CA THR A 96 -2.00 -7.46 -28.77
C THR A 96 -0.77 -8.12 -29.40
N ALA A 97 -0.42 -7.75 -30.62
CA ALA A 97 0.74 -8.32 -31.31
C ALA A 97 2.08 -7.85 -30.72
N SER A 98 2.16 -6.59 -30.28
CA SER A 98 3.36 -6.00 -29.68
C SER A 98 2.98 -4.80 -28.78
N VAL A 99 3.95 -4.28 -28.04
CA VAL A 99 3.79 -3.06 -27.23
C VAL A 99 4.14 -1.85 -28.09
N SER A 100 3.39 -0.74 -27.94
CA SER A 100 3.73 0.50 -28.64
C SER A 100 5.07 1.05 -28.17
N LYS A 101 5.92 1.51 -29.11
CA LYS A 101 7.27 2.03 -28.84
C LYS A 101 7.30 3.10 -27.75
N GLU A 102 6.31 4.00 -27.72
CA GLU A 102 6.18 5.04 -26.69
C GLU A 102 6.01 4.47 -25.28
N VAL A 103 5.25 3.37 -25.14
CA VAL A 103 5.01 2.71 -23.85
C VAL A 103 6.27 1.98 -23.39
N MET A 104 6.97 1.31 -24.30
CA MET A 104 8.27 0.68 -23.98
C MET A 104 9.34 1.70 -23.60
N ALA A 105 9.44 2.82 -24.32
CA ALA A 105 10.37 3.90 -24.00
C ALA A 105 10.09 4.46 -22.59
N LYS A 106 8.82 4.72 -22.25
CA LYS A 106 8.42 5.13 -20.90
C LYS A 106 8.72 4.08 -19.85
N ALA A 107 8.45 2.81 -20.12
CA ALA A 107 8.74 1.72 -19.18
C ALA A 107 10.25 1.64 -18.84
N ARG A 108 11.11 1.74 -19.86
CA ARG A 108 12.57 1.77 -19.68
C ARG A 108 13.04 3.01 -18.92
N GLN A 109 12.50 4.19 -19.25
CA GLN A 109 12.79 5.43 -18.51
C GLN A 109 12.38 5.34 -17.04
N LEU A 110 11.19 4.80 -16.76
CA LEU A 110 10.71 4.56 -15.39
C LEU A 110 11.61 3.57 -14.64
N LEU A 111 12.12 2.55 -15.33
CA LEU A 111 13.06 1.61 -14.72
C LEU A 111 14.39 2.28 -14.36
N GLU A 112 14.93 3.14 -15.23
CA GLU A 112 16.14 3.92 -14.94
C GLU A 112 15.94 4.89 -13.76
N GLU A 113 14.81 5.59 -13.73
CA GLU A 113 14.43 6.47 -12.62
C GLU A 113 14.23 5.67 -11.32
N HIS A 114 13.57 4.51 -11.42
CA HIS A 114 13.38 3.59 -10.30
C HIS A 114 14.73 3.07 -9.80
N LYS A 115 15.65 2.68 -10.69
CA LYS A 115 17.01 2.23 -10.31
C LYS A 115 17.84 3.36 -9.70
N THR A 116 17.67 4.58 -10.17
CA THR A 116 18.37 5.74 -9.61
C THR A 116 17.80 6.09 -8.23
N THR A 117 16.48 6.15 -8.10
CA THR A 117 15.79 6.55 -6.87
C THR A 117 15.84 5.45 -5.81
N ASN A 118 15.55 4.21 -6.21
CA ASN A 118 15.59 3.06 -5.33
C ASN A 118 16.99 2.49 -5.17
N GLY A 119 17.93 2.57 -6.13
CA GLY A 119 19.32 2.20 -5.89
C GLY A 119 19.98 3.08 -4.82
N VAL A 120 19.60 4.36 -4.73
CA VAL A 120 20.00 5.25 -3.63
C VAL A 120 19.32 4.88 -2.31
N ARG A 121 18.05 4.41 -2.32
CA ARG A 121 17.30 4.01 -1.10
C ARG A 121 17.60 2.58 -0.62
N SER A 122 17.83 1.63 -1.52
CA SER A 122 18.08 0.21 -1.26
C SER A 122 19.49 0.00 -0.76
N ASN A 123 20.48 0.71 -1.31
CA ASN A 123 21.87 0.59 -0.86
C ASN A 123 22.12 1.29 0.48
N LYS A 124 21.35 2.33 0.82
CA LYS A 124 21.58 3.09 2.06
C LYS A 124 21.52 2.21 3.31
N PHE A 125 20.65 1.21 3.30
CA PHE A 125 20.46 0.30 4.41
C PHE A 125 21.03 -1.10 4.15
N ASP A 126 21.79 -1.30 3.06
CA ASP A 126 22.45 -2.58 2.76
C ASP A 126 23.77 -2.75 3.54
N LYS A 127 23.67 -2.61 4.86
CA LYS A 127 24.76 -2.71 5.83
C LYS A 127 24.23 -3.20 7.18
N PRO A 128 25.09 -3.69 8.08
CA PRO A 128 24.63 -4.15 9.39
C PRO A 128 23.97 -3.02 10.19
N MET A 129 23.02 -3.38 11.05
CA MET A 129 22.25 -2.42 11.85
C MET A 129 23.15 -1.58 12.77
N SER A 130 24.23 -2.16 13.27
CA SER A 130 25.24 -1.47 14.09
C SER A 130 25.91 -0.31 13.35
N GLU A 131 26.17 -0.45 12.05
CA GLU A 131 26.76 0.61 11.23
C GLU A 131 25.75 1.72 10.96
N ILE A 132 24.49 1.37 10.63
CA ILE A 132 23.40 2.34 10.47
C ILE A 132 23.23 3.16 11.75
N LEU A 133 23.26 2.50 12.91
CA LEU A 133 23.14 3.15 14.20
C LEU A 133 24.33 4.09 14.48
N THR A 134 25.55 3.69 14.11
CA THR A 134 26.75 4.52 14.27
C THR A 134 26.65 5.81 13.45
N ASP A 135 26.13 5.74 12.22
CA ASP A 135 25.90 6.92 11.40
C ASP A 135 24.87 7.87 12.04
N TRP A 136 23.79 7.32 12.61
CA TRP A 136 22.77 8.13 13.30
C TRP A 136 23.34 8.80 14.55
N GLU A 137 24.18 8.10 15.31
CA GLU A 137 24.90 8.63 16.47
C GLU A 137 25.80 9.82 16.10
N GLN A 138 26.54 9.69 15.00
CA GLN A 138 27.39 10.76 14.47
C GLN A 138 26.57 11.98 14.06
N ARG A 139 25.49 11.78 13.29
CA ARG A 139 24.61 12.86 12.81
C ARG A 139 23.91 13.60 13.94
N LEU A 140 23.51 12.88 14.99
CA LEU A 140 22.84 13.46 16.16
C LEU A 140 23.80 13.91 17.25
N SER A 141 25.11 13.74 17.07
CA SER A 141 26.14 14.04 18.08
C SER A 141 25.84 13.41 19.45
N THR A 142 25.31 12.18 19.46
CA THR A 142 25.00 11.42 20.67
C THR A 142 25.62 10.04 20.60
N THR A 143 26.23 9.58 21.68
CA THR A 143 26.82 8.23 21.79
C THR A 143 26.12 7.37 22.86
N GLU A 144 25.29 7.99 23.70
CA GLU A 144 24.57 7.30 24.75
C GLU A 144 23.34 6.56 24.21
N ASN A 145 23.18 5.30 24.61
CA ASN A 145 22.04 4.47 24.20
C ASN A 145 20.70 5.09 24.61
N ILE A 146 20.64 5.73 25.78
CA ILE A 146 19.44 6.40 26.27
C ILE A 146 19.14 7.63 25.42
N GLY A 147 20.16 8.41 25.07
CA GLY A 147 20.02 9.60 24.23
C GLY A 147 19.44 9.27 22.85
N ILE A 148 20.06 8.32 22.14
CA ILE A 148 19.56 7.94 20.81
C ILE A 148 18.19 7.27 20.87
N ALA A 149 17.93 6.41 21.87
CA ALA A 149 16.63 5.78 22.08
C ALA A 149 15.51 6.82 22.22
N ASN A 150 15.73 7.83 23.06
CA ASN A 150 14.79 8.92 23.29
C ASN A 150 14.57 9.78 22.04
N LEU A 151 15.64 10.04 21.27
CA LEU A 151 15.55 10.85 20.05
C LEU A 151 14.75 10.16 18.95
N ILE A 152 15.03 8.87 18.68
CA ILE A 152 14.37 8.15 17.59
C ILE A 152 13.05 7.49 18.01
N GLY A 153 12.70 7.51 19.31
CA GLY A 153 11.44 7.00 19.84
C GLY A 153 11.38 5.49 20.00
N VAL A 154 12.49 4.84 20.37
CA VAL A 154 12.55 3.39 20.66
C VAL A 154 13.05 3.13 22.07
N THR A 155 12.96 1.89 22.55
CA THR A 155 13.48 1.53 23.88
C THR A 155 15.00 1.39 23.88
N THR A 156 15.66 1.63 25.01
CA THR A 156 17.11 1.41 25.17
C THR A 156 17.51 -0.03 24.85
N MET A 157 16.66 -1.01 25.20
CA MET A 157 16.88 -2.42 24.87
C MET A 157 16.92 -2.65 23.35
N THR A 158 16.07 -1.96 22.58
CA THR A 158 16.08 -2.01 21.12
C THR A 158 17.42 -1.54 20.56
N ILE A 159 17.96 -0.44 21.08
CA ILE A 159 19.30 0.06 20.70
C ILE A 159 20.39 -0.96 21.03
N HIS A 160 20.33 -1.59 22.20
CA HIS A 160 21.27 -2.64 22.57
C HIS A 160 21.26 -3.82 21.59
N ARG A 161 20.06 -4.28 21.17
CA ARG A 161 19.92 -5.36 20.18
C ARG A 161 20.43 -4.94 18.80
N TRP A 162 20.18 -3.69 18.40
CA TRP A 162 20.65 -3.13 17.14
C TRP A 162 22.17 -3.02 17.08
N ARG A 163 22.84 -2.61 18.17
CA ARG A 163 24.32 -2.61 18.27
C ARG A 163 24.92 -4.00 18.06
N LYS A 164 24.24 -5.05 18.54
CA LYS A 164 24.69 -6.44 18.40
C LYS A 164 24.24 -7.10 17.10
N ASN A 165 23.55 -6.39 16.21
CA ASN A 165 22.95 -6.94 15.00
C ASN A 165 21.97 -8.10 15.25
N GLU A 166 21.38 -8.21 16.44
CA GLU A 166 20.46 -9.29 16.80
C GLU A 166 19.10 -9.16 16.09
N ASN A 167 18.66 -7.92 15.82
CA ASN A 167 17.42 -7.64 15.11
C ASN A 167 17.61 -6.39 14.24
N LYS A 168 17.39 -6.53 12.94
CA LYS A 168 17.38 -5.41 11.99
C LYS A 168 15.93 -5.12 11.58
N PRO A 169 15.44 -3.88 11.75
CA PRO A 169 14.12 -3.49 11.26
C PRO A 169 14.00 -3.67 9.74
N ASP A 170 12.77 -3.81 9.25
CA ASP A 170 12.51 -3.87 7.82
C ASP A 170 12.84 -2.53 7.12
N ALA A 171 12.98 -2.57 5.78
CA ALA A 171 13.33 -1.39 5.00
C ALA A 171 12.38 -0.20 5.22
N THR A 172 11.09 -0.48 5.44
CA THR A 172 10.07 0.54 5.74
C THR A 172 10.35 1.21 7.07
N ALA A 173 10.60 0.44 8.14
CA ALA A 173 10.94 1.00 9.44
C ALA A 173 12.27 1.78 9.42
N LEU A 174 13.30 1.27 8.73
CA LEU A 174 14.58 1.97 8.59
C LEU A 174 14.42 3.33 7.91
N THR A 175 13.60 3.40 6.86
CA THR A 175 13.29 4.66 6.18
C THR A 175 12.59 5.65 7.11
N ARG A 176 11.67 5.17 7.95
CA ARG A 176 11.00 6.03 8.95
C ARG A 176 11.97 6.58 9.99
N TYR A 177 12.82 5.74 10.56
CA TYR A 177 13.80 6.19 11.56
C TYR A 177 14.81 7.17 10.95
N ASP A 178 15.29 6.91 9.74
CA ASP A 178 16.21 7.82 9.05
C ASP A 178 15.58 9.19 8.74
N HIS A 179 14.28 9.23 8.44
CA HIS A 179 13.55 10.49 8.30
C HIS A 179 13.47 11.27 9.63
N ILE A 180 13.23 10.57 10.75
CA ILE A 180 13.25 11.17 12.09
C ILE A 180 14.63 11.77 12.39
N VAL A 181 15.70 10.99 12.17
CA VAL A 181 17.09 11.42 12.36
C VAL A 181 17.39 12.67 11.54
N SER A 182 17.02 12.68 10.26
CA SER A 182 17.23 13.83 9.36
C SER A 182 16.47 15.08 9.81
N THR A 183 15.26 14.91 10.35
CA THR A 183 14.44 16.01 10.87
C THR A 183 15.05 16.60 12.14
N LEU A 184 15.56 15.74 13.03
CA LEU A 184 16.23 16.14 14.26
C LEU A 184 17.55 16.85 13.99
N GLU A 185 18.37 16.32 13.09
CA GLU A 185 19.62 16.93 12.64
C GLU A 185 19.37 18.36 12.12
N ALA A 186 18.38 18.54 11.24
CA ALA A 186 18.00 19.85 10.74
C ALA A 186 17.51 20.80 11.85
N ARG A 187 16.82 20.28 12.87
CA ARG A 187 16.39 21.07 14.04
C ARG A 187 17.55 21.48 14.92
N MET A 188 18.51 20.58 15.18
CA MET A 188 19.70 20.85 15.97
C MET A 188 20.60 21.88 15.28
N ALA A 189 20.76 21.76 13.95
CA ALA A 189 21.51 22.73 13.16
C ALA A 189 20.92 24.15 13.23
N ARG A 190 19.59 24.30 13.30
CA ARG A 190 18.92 25.60 13.45
C ARG A 190 19.06 26.22 14.84
N ILE A 191 19.25 25.41 15.88
CA ILE A 191 19.40 25.89 17.26
C ILE A 191 20.83 26.33 17.53
N ASN A 192 21.80 25.70 16.87
CA ASN A 192 23.23 25.96 17.03
C ASN A 192 23.78 27.01 16.03
N ALA A 193 22.94 27.58 15.17
CA ALA A 193 23.27 28.62 14.20
C ALA A 193 22.88 30.01 14.72
#